data_AF-A0A957T9H9-F1
#
_entry.id   AF-A0A957T9H9-F1
#
_cell.length_a   1.000
_cell.length_b   1.000
_cell.length_c   1.000
_cell.angle_alpha   90.00
_cell.angle_beta   90.00
_cell.angle_gamma   90.00
#
_symmetry.space_group_name_H-M   'P 1'
#
loop_
_entity.id
_entity.type
_entity.pdbx_description
1 polymer ?
#
loop_
_entity_poly.entity_id
_entity_poly.type
_entity_poly.pdbx_seq_one_letter_code
_entity_poly.pdbx_strand_id
1 'polypeptide(L)'
;MAGHSQPPPEEHLPQGEPSTAKRRTIARDDDTRNRQIRTRHKARQAALQVLYEIDTTQHKPGRVLDERQASAKLDEEGLRFLRWLISGVIENRADLDQLIGRYAPDWPVQQLAVIDRNILRLSIFELLSPDSDAPPKVVINEAVELAKIFGGDSSPRFINGVLGTALAEISPDHG
;
A
#
# COMPACT_ATOMS: atom_id res chain seq x y z
N MET A 1 -21.92 -72.67 2.76
CA MET A 1 -22.57 -71.50 2.16
C MET A 1 -22.29 -70.29 3.02
N ALA A 2 -21.48 -69.35 2.54
CA ALA A 2 -21.39 -67.96 3.02
C ALA A 2 -20.53 -67.18 2.01
N GLY A 3 -21.16 -66.70 0.94
CA GLY A 3 -20.50 -65.85 -0.06
C GLY A 3 -20.27 -64.46 0.53
N HIS A 4 -19.01 -64.04 0.57
CA HIS A 4 -18.63 -62.67 0.92
C HIS A 4 -18.87 -61.77 -0.30
N SER A 5 -19.81 -60.83 -0.18
CA SER A 5 -20.07 -59.79 -1.19
C SER A 5 -19.17 -58.59 -0.92
N GLN A 6 -18.30 -58.23 -1.87
CA GLN A 6 -17.59 -56.96 -1.86
C GLN A 6 -18.55 -55.82 -2.24
N PRO A 7 -18.43 -54.63 -1.62
CA PRO A 7 -19.16 -53.46 -2.08
C PRO A 7 -18.59 -52.93 -3.40
N PRO A 8 -19.39 -52.21 -4.22
CA PRO A 8 -18.96 -51.68 -5.51
C PRO A 8 -17.97 -50.50 -5.33
N PRO A 9 -17.19 -50.16 -6.37
CA PRO A 9 -16.24 -49.06 -6.31
C PRO A 9 -16.96 -47.70 -6.31
N GLU A 10 -16.48 -46.75 -5.51
CA GLU A 10 -16.97 -45.36 -5.50
C GLU A 10 -16.70 -44.67 -6.84
N GLU A 11 -17.77 -44.21 -7.47
CA GLU A 11 -17.76 -43.43 -8.69
C GLU A 11 -17.25 -42.01 -8.36
N HIS A 12 -16.04 -41.67 -8.83
CA HIS A 12 -15.48 -40.33 -8.70
C HIS A 12 -16.28 -39.36 -9.58
N LEU A 13 -17.24 -38.64 -8.98
CA LEU A 13 -17.96 -37.55 -9.63
C LEU A 13 -16.95 -36.52 -10.18
N PRO A 14 -17.02 -36.12 -11.46
CA PRO A 14 -16.18 -35.06 -11.98
C PRO A 14 -16.54 -33.75 -11.26
N GLN A 15 -15.55 -33.12 -10.62
CA GLN A 15 -15.72 -31.76 -10.11
C GLN A 15 -16.05 -30.86 -11.30
N GLY A 16 -17.30 -30.40 -11.35
CA GLY A 16 -17.83 -29.66 -12.49
C GLY A 16 -17.01 -28.41 -12.79
N GLU A 17 -16.49 -28.32 -14.02
CA GLU A 17 -15.83 -27.11 -14.49
C GLU A 17 -16.79 -25.91 -14.37
N PRO A 18 -16.34 -24.75 -13.86
CA PRO A 18 -17.21 -23.60 -13.70
C PRO A 18 -17.75 -23.13 -15.05
N SER A 19 -19.08 -22.91 -15.12
CA SER A 19 -19.80 -22.42 -16.29
C SER A 19 -19.15 -21.19 -16.92
N THR A 20 -19.26 -21.06 -18.26
CA THR A 20 -18.68 -19.97 -19.06
C THR A 20 -19.07 -18.57 -18.56
N ALA A 21 -20.27 -18.41 -17.99
CA ALA A 21 -20.70 -17.17 -17.36
C ALA A 21 -19.92 -16.88 -16.05
N LYS A 22 -19.68 -17.90 -15.22
CA LYS A 22 -18.92 -17.80 -13.97
C LYS A 22 -17.44 -17.50 -14.24
N ARG A 23 -16.85 -18.09 -15.29
CA ARG A 23 -15.48 -17.76 -15.77
C ARG A 23 -15.35 -16.30 -16.23
N ARG A 24 -16.36 -15.78 -16.94
CA ARG A 24 -16.37 -14.38 -17.40
C ARG A 24 -16.47 -13.36 -16.27
N THR A 25 -17.21 -13.67 -15.20
CA THR A 25 -17.32 -12.78 -14.03
C THR A 25 -16.01 -12.72 -13.25
N ILE A 26 -15.41 -13.87 -12.93
CA ILE A 26 -14.13 -13.94 -12.19
C ILE A 26 -13.02 -13.17 -12.92
N ALA A 27 -12.91 -13.34 -14.24
CA ALA A 27 -11.88 -12.64 -15.03
C ALA A 27 -12.06 -11.11 -15.06
N ARG A 28 -13.29 -10.59 -14.96
CA ARG A 28 -13.58 -9.15 -14.91
C ARG A 28 -13.24 -8.56 -13.54
N ASP A 29 -13.52 -9.29 -12.48
CA ASP A 29 -13.21 -8.87 -11.11
C ASP A 29 -11.69 -8.80 -10.89
N ASP A 30 -10.95 -9.78 -11.42
CA ASP A 30 -9.48 -9.80 -11.37
C ASP A 30 -8.84 -8.65 -12.16
N ASP A 31 -9.33 -8.33 -13.37
CA ASP A 31 -8.81 -7.19 -14.15
C ASP A 31 -9.07 -5.86 -13.43
N THR A 32 -10.26 -5.71 -12.84
CA THR A 32 -10.64 -4.50 -12.09
C THR A 32 -9.74 -4.32 -10.87
N ARG A 33 -9.54 -5.38 -10.08
CA ARG A 33 -8.65 -5.37 -8.93
C ARG A 33 -7.20 -5.07 -9.32
N ASN A 34 -6.71 -5.70 -10.39
CA ASN A 34 -5.35 -5.47 -10.89
C ASN A 34 -5.16 -4.03 -11.39
N ARG A 35 -6.18 -3.46 -12.04
CA ARG A 35 -6.20 -2.04 -12.43
C ARG A 35 -6.14 -1.14 -11.21
N GLN A 36 -6.93 -1.43 -10.18
CA GLN A 36 -6.94 -0.64 -8.95
C GLN A 36 -5.57 -0.65 -8.26
N ILE A 37 -4.94 -1.83 -8.12
CA ILE A 37 -3.59 -1.97 -7.54
C ILE A 37 -2.58 -1.10 -8.30
N ARG A 38 -2.53 -1.20 -9.64
CA ARG A 38 -1.63 -0.38 -10.45
C ARG A 38 -1.88 1.12 -10.31
N THR A 39 -3.15 1.50 -10.20
CA THR A 39 -3.57 2.90 -10.06
C THR A 39 -3.17 3.46 -8.71
N ARG A 40 -3.40 2.72 -7.62
CA ARG A 40 -2.99 3.08 -6.26
C ARG A 40 -1.46 3.14 -6.14
N HIS A 41 -0.73 2.20 -6.73
CA HIS A 41 0.73 2.23 -6.77
C HIS A 41 1.25 3.52 -7.42
N LYS A 42 0.77 3.86 -8.63
CA LYS A 42 1.15 5.10 -9.33
C LYS A 42 0.79 6.35 -8.53
N ALA A 43 -0.36 6.36 -7.86
CA ALA A 43 -0.76 7.46 -7.01
C ALA A 43 0.17 7.62 -5.80
N ARG A 44 0.63 6.52 -5.15
CA ARG A 44 1.64 6.61 -4.09
C ARG A 44 2.98 7.16 -4.59
N GLN A 45 3.41 6.75 -5.79
CA GLN A 45 4.62 7.29 -6.42
C GLN A 45 4.50 8.80 -6.65
N ALA A 46 3.37 9.25 -7.21
CA ALA A 46 3.11 10.68 -7.42
C ALA A 46 3.03 11.45 -6.09
N ALA A 47 2.40 10.88 -5.06
CA ALA A 47 2.33 11.48 -3.73
C ALA A 47 3.72 11.68 -3.12
N LEU A 48 4.58 10.66 -3.22
CA LEU A 48 5.96 10.73 -2.75
C LEU A 48 6.75 11.84 -3.45
N GLN A 49 6.62 11.98 -4.77
CA GLN A 49 7.27 13.04 -5.54
C GLN A 49 6.80 14.43 -5.11
N VAL A 50 5.49 14.63 -4.93
CA VAL A 50 4.93 15.91 -4.45
C VAL A 50 5.46 16.25 -3.06
N LEU A 51 5.41 15.30 -2.13
CA LEU A 51 5.86 15.51 -0.75
C LEU A 51 7.37 15.73 -0.65
N TYR A 52 8.16 15.05 -1.48
CA TYR A 52 9.60 15.29 -1.59
C TYR A 52 9.88 16.72 -2.05
N GLU A 53 9.18 17.20 -3.08
CA GLU A 53 9.35 18.57 -3.57
C GLU A 53 8.93 19.61 -2.53
N ILE A 54 7.82 19.39 -1.82
CA ILE A 54 7.40 20.25 -0.70
C ILE A 54 8.47 20.28 0.40
N ASP A 55 9.10 19.15 0.71
CA ASP A 55 10.11 19.05 1.76
C ASP A 55 11.48 19.64 1.38
N THR A 56 11.80 19.72 0.10
CA THR A 56 13.12 20.14 -0.39
C THR A 56 13.12 21.53 -0.99
N THR A 57 11.94 22.09 -1.28
CA THR A 57 11.80 23.40 -1.92
C THR A 57 11.00 24.37 -1.04
N GLN A 58 10.86 25.61 -1.50
CA GLN A 58 9.94 26.60 -0.94
C GLN A 58 8.66 26.74 -1.79
N HIS A 59 8.39 25.78 -2.67
CA HIS A 59 7.21 25.83 -3.55
C HIS A 59 5.91 25.64 -2.75
N LYS A 60 4.86 26.37 -3.15
CA LYS A 60 3.53 26.22 -2.55
C LYS A 60 2.96 24.83 -2.93
N PRO A 61 2.45 24.03 -1.97
CA PRO A 61 1.94 22.68 -2.21
C PRO A 61 0.93 22.56 -3.37
N GLY A 62 0.05 23.55 -3.53
CA GLY A 62 -0.96 23.54 -4.60
C GLY A 62 -0.36 23.53 -6.02
N ARG A 63 0.72 24.27 -6.26
CA ARG A 63 1.37 24.32 -7.59
C ARG A 63 2.03 22.99 -7.94
N VAL A 64 2.74 22.40 -6.97
CA VAL A 64 3.38 21.09 -7.12
C VAL A 64 2.35 20.00 -7.40
N LEU A 65 1.21 20.05 -6.70
CA LEU A 65 0.12 19.11 -6.91
C LEU A 65 -0.46 19.20 -8.32
N ASP A 66 -0.76 20.40 -8.81
CA ASP A 66 -1.37 20.60 -10.15
C ASP A 66 -0.45 20.08 -11.27
N GLU A 67 0.84 20.39 -11.21
CA GLU A 67 1.83 19.97 -12.21
C GLU A 67 2.04 18.45 -12.20
N ARG A 68 2.06 17.83 -11.02
CA ARG A 68 2.24 16.37 -10.86
C ARG A 68 0.97 15.61 -11.23
N GLN A 69 -0.22 16.13 -10.90
CA GLN A 69 -1.50 15.52 -11.29
C GLN A 69 -1.61 15.39 -12.82
N ALA A 70 -1.27 16.45 -13.55
CA ALA A 70 -1.29 16.44 -15.01
C ALA A 70 -0.34 15.37 -15.60
N SER A 71 0.78 15.12 -14.92
CA SER A 71 1.82 14.20 -15.38
C SER A 71 1.59 12.74 -14.98
N ALA A 72 0.84 12.49 -13.90
CA ALA A 72 0.67 11.15 -13.30
C ALA A 72 -0.18 10.17 -14.15
N LYS A 73 -0.93 10.68 -15.14
CA LYS A 73 -1.83 9.88 -16.00
C LYS A 73 -2.74 8.93 -15.19
N LEU A 74 -3.30 9.45 -14.10
CA LEU A 74 -4.24 8.75 -13.23
C LEU A 74 -5.67 9.01 -13.69
N ASP A 75 -6.56 8.04 -13.47
CA ASP A 75 -8.00 8.25 -13.59
C ASP A 75 -8.54 9.00 -12.36
N GLU A 76 -9.85 9.27 -12.34
CA GLU A 76 -10.48 10.00 -11.23
C GLU A 76 -10.30 9.32 -9.87
N GLU A 77 -10.30 7.98 -9.82
CA GLU A 77 -10.06 7.26 -8.57
C GLU A 77 -8.62 7.47 -8.08
N GLY A 78 -7.64 7.28 -8.97
CA GLY A 78 -6.24 7.52 -8.65
C GLY A 78 -5.98 8.96 -8.21
N LEU A 79 -6.63 9.94 -8.86
CA LEU A 79 -6.53 11.35 -8.48
C LEU A 79 -7.17 11.65 -7.12
N ARG A 80 -8.30 11.02 -6.78
CA ARG A 80 -8.91 11.15 -5.44
C ARG A 80 -7.97 10.60 -4.37
N PHE A 81 -7.44 9.40 -4.59
CA PHE A 81 -6.53 8.77 -3.65
C PHE A 81 -5.22 9.56 -3.49
N LEU A 82 -4.65 10.06 -4.59
CA LEU A 82 -3.48 10.95 -4.57
C LEU A 82 -3.72 12.18 -3.69
N ARG A 83 -4.85 12.88 -3.89
CA ARG A 83 -5.21 14.06 -3.08
C ARG A 83 -5.39 13.73 -1.61
N TRP A 84 -6.03 12.61 -1.32
CA TRP A 84 -6.24 12.13 0.04
C TRP A 84 -4.91 11.86 0.76
N LEU A 85 -3.98 11.14 0.11
CA LEU A 85 -2.64 10.90 0.67
C LEU A 85 -1.89 12.20 0.97
N ILE A 86 -1.87 13.12 0.01
CA ILE A 86 -1.08 14.36 0.14
C ILE A 86 -1.69 15.26 1.22
N SER A 87 -3.01 15.45 1.21
CA SER A 87 -3.68 16.31 2.19
C SER A 87 -3.52 15.74 3.59
N GLY A 88 -3.77 14.43 3.75
CA GLY A 88 -3.61 13.73 5.02
C GLY A 88 -2.20 13.83 5.59
N VAL A 89 -1.16 13.65 4.77
CA VAL A 89 0.23 13.80 5.23
C VAL A 89 0.56 15.25 5.60
N ILE A 90 0.09 16.24 4.83
CA ILE A 90 0.35 17.66 5.13
C ILE A 90 -0.33 18.07 6.43
N GLU A 91 -1.59 17.70 6.61
CA GLU A 91 -2.40 18.05 7.78
C GLU A 91 -1.88 17.39 9.06
N ASN A 92 -1.41 16.14 8.97
CA ASN A 92 -0.95 15.36 10.12
C ASN A 92 0.58 15.31 10.25
N ARG A 93 1.32 16.16 9.54
CA ARG A 93 2.78 16.07 9.40
C ARG A 93 3.51 15.97 10.75
N ALA A 94 3.15 16.82 11.70
CA ALA A 94 3.83 16.88 13.00
C ALA A 94 3.59 15.59 13.82
N ASP A 95 2.38 15.04 13.77
CA ASP A 95 2.03 13.82 14.49
C ASP A 95 2.66 12.59 13.83
N LEU A 96 2.67 12.54 12.49
CA LEU A 96 3.38 11.51 11.74
C LEU A 96 4.88 11.53 12.05
N ASP A 97 5.51 12.70 12.11
CA ASP A 97 6.93 12.82 12.49
C ASP A 97 7.17 12.32 13.93
N GLN A 98 6.29 12.62 14.87
CA GLN A 98 6.41 12.09 16.24
C GLN A 98 6.29 10.55 16.28
N LEU A 99 5.36 9.98 15.51
CA LEU A 99 5.22 8.53 15.38
C LEU A 99 6.44 7.89 14.75
N ILE A 100 6.99 8.49 13.69
CA ILE A 100 8.25 8.02 13.09
C ILE A 100 9.37 8.01 14.12
N GLY A 101 9.50 9.07 14.92
CA GLY A 101 10.51 9.14 15.98
C GLY A 101 10.35 8.06 17.05
N ARG A 102 9.11 7.65 17.34
CA ARG A 102 8.82 6.52 18.24
C ARG A 102 9.24 5.18 17.65
N TYR A 103 8.97 4.97 16.36
CA TYR A 103 9.22 3.69 15.68
C TYR A 103 10.64 3.54 15.11
N ALA A 104 11.38 4.64 14.98
CA ALA A 104 12.78 4.68 14.55
C ALA A 104 13.64 5.43 15.58
N PRO A 105 13.75 4.95 16.83
CA PRO A 105 14.35 5.71 17.95
C PRO A 105 15.84 6.01 17.76
N ASP A 106 16.54 5.20 16.97
CA ASP A 106 17.98 5.35 16.72
C ASP A 106 18.30 6.55 15.81
N TRP A 107 17.30 7.12 15.13
CA TRP A 107 17.49 8.17 14.12
C TRP A 107 16.54 9.34 14.35
N PRO A 108 17.07 10.56 14.61
CA PRO A 108 16.23 11.75 14.59
C PRO A 108 15.54 11.89 13.23
N VAL A 109 14.22 12.11 13.25
CA VAL A 109 13.37 12.14 12.04
C VAL A 109 13.89 13.13 10.98
N GLN A 110 14.47 14.25 11.43
CA GLN A 110 15.03 15.28 10.57
C GLN A 110 16.31 14.83 9.85
N GLN A 111 17.02 13.84 10.38
CA GLN A 111 18.24 13.28 9.79
C GLN A 111 17.95 12.14 8.81
N LEU A 112 16.73 11.60 8.79
CA LEU A 112 16.32 10.64 7.78
C LEU A 112 16.41 11.25 6.38
N ALA A 113 16.79 10.42 5.40
CA ALA A 113 16.69 10.80 4.01
C ALA A 113 15.25 11.26 3.72
N VAL A 114 15.11 12.37 2.98
CA VAL A 114 13.80 13.00 2.74
C VAL A 114 12.82 12.02 2.07
N ILE A 115 13.33 11.16 1.19
CA ILE A 115 12.54 10.08 0.57
C ILE A 115 12.02 9.11 1.62
N ASP A 116 12.90 8.54 2.45
CA ASP A 116 12.52 7.56 3.47
C ASP A 116 11.53 8.15 4.48
N ARG A 117 11.76 9.39 4.92
CA ARG A 117 10.84 10.10 5.81
C ARG A 117 9.45 10.25 5.16
N ASN A 118 9.37 10.61 3.89
CA ASN A 118 8.08 10.77 3.21
C ASN A 118 7.39 9.43 2.91
N ILE A 119 8.14 8.35 2.63
CA ILE A 119 7.58 6.99 2.53
C ILE A 119 6.96 6.58 3.87
N LEU A 120 7.66 6.81 4.99
CA LEU A 120 7.13 6.51 6.32
C LEU A 120 5.88 7.33 6.63
N ARG A 121 5.88 8.64 6.37
CA ARG A 121 4.69 9.49 6.57
C ARG A 121 3.48 8.99 5.79
N LEU A 122 3.65 8.69 4.49
CA LEU A 122 2.58 8.16 3.64
C LEU A 122 2.02 6.86 4.21
N SER A 123 2.91 5.93 4.55
CA SER A 123 2.53 4.59 4.98
C SER A 123 1.88 4.58 6.35
N ILE A 124 2.42 5.34 7.31
CA ILE A 124 1.85 5.46 8.66
C ILE A 124 0.48 6.16 8.58
N PHE A 125 0.35 7.23 7.79
CA PHE A 125 -0.95 7.86 7.54
C PHE A 125 -1.95 6.85 7.00
N GLU A 126 -1.56 6.06 6.00
CA GLU A 126 -2.43 5.05 5.39
C GLU A 126 -2.83 3.94 6.37
N LEU A 127 -1.91 3.49 7.23
CA LEU A 127 -2.15 2.45 8.24
C LEU A 127 -3.12 2.91 9.34
N LEU A 128 -3.07 4.19 9.70
CA LEU A 128 -3.90 4.76 10.77
C LEU A 128 -5.27 5.24 10.28
N SER A 129 -5.43 5.43 8.98
CA SER A 129 -6.65 6.01 8.44
C SER A 129 -7.76 4.97 8.31
N PRO A 130 -8.96 5.21 8.87
CA PRO A 130 -10.10 4.31 8.74
C PRO A 130 -10.63 4.21 7.30
N ASP A 131 -10.34 5.23 6.48
CA ASP A 131 -10.71 5.29 5.06
C ASP A 131 -9.73 4.53 4.14
N SER A 132 -8.75 3.83 4.72
CA SER A 132 -7.81 3.01 3.96
C SER A 132 -8.41 1.66 3.62
N ASP A 133 -8.68 1.44 2.33
CA ASP A 133 -9.21 0.16 1.82
C ASP A 133 -8.13 -0.94 1.69
N ALA A 134 -6.85 -0.61 1.94
CA ALA A 134 -5.73 -1.53 1.74
C ALA A 134 -5.39 -2.29 3.03
N PRO A 135 -5.28 -3.65 2.99
CA PRO A 135 -4.80 -4.40 4.14
C PRO A 135 -3.41 -3.90 4.59
N PRO A 136 -3.10 -3.89 5.90
CA PRO A 136 -1.84 -3.35 6.41
C PRO A 136 -0.59 -3.93 5.73
N LYS A 137 -0.57 -5.24 5.46
CA LYS A 137 0.54 -5.90 4.74
C LYS A 137 0.74 -5.36 3.32
N VAL A 138 -0.33 -4.96 2.63
CA VAL A 138 -0.24 -4.36 1.30
C VAL A 138 0.38 -2.97 1.39
N VAL A 139 -0.03 -2.15 2.37
CA VAL A 139 0.57 -0.84 2.60
C VAL A 139 2.08 -0.95 2.85
N ILE A 140 2.50 -1.88 3.72
CA ILE A 140 3.92 -2.10 4.01
C ILE A 140 4.68 -2.55 2.76
N ASN A 141 4.15 -3.51 2.00
CA ASN A 141 4.78 -3.96 0.76
C ASN A 141 4.95 -2.80 -0.24
N GLU A 142 3.93 -1.98 -0.42
CA GLU A 142 3.98 -0.81 -1.31
C GLU A 142 5.03 0.21 -0.85
N ALA A 143 5.15 0.44 0.46
CA ALA A 143 6.18 1.30 1.03
C ALA A 143 7.59 0.79 0.72
N VAL A 144 7.81 -0.52 0.85
CA VAL A 144 9.08 -1.19 0.53
C VAL A 144 9.39 -1.10 -0.97
N GLU A 145 8.39 -1.26 -1.84
CA GLU A 145 8.58 -1.08 -3.29
C GLU A 145 8.95 0.37 -3.63
N LEU A 146 8.32 1.37 -3.02
CA LEU A 146 8.73 2.77 -3.19
C LEU A 146 10.18 2.99 -2.74
N ALA A 147 10.58 2.39 -1.63
CA ALA A 147 11.94 2.50 -1.12
C ALA A 147 12.98 1.86 -2.07
N LYS A 148 12.62 0.77 -2.76
CA LYS A 148 13.47 0.18 -3.79
C LYS A 148 13.62 1.07 -5.03
N ILE A 149 12.57 1.80 -5.38
CA ILE A 149 12.53 2.65 -6.58
C ILE A 149 13.24 3.99 -6.34
N PHE A 150 13.05 4.60 -5.16
CA PHE A 150 13.46 5.99 -4.90
C PHE A 150 14.50 6.14 -3.78
N GLY A 151 14.64 5.14 -2.90
CA GLY A 151 15.55 5.17 -1.76
C GLY A 151 16.96 4.68 -2.11
N GLY A 152 17.80 4.54 -1.09
CA GLY A 152 19.12 3.92 -1.21
C GLY A 152 19.09 2.42 -0.88
N ASP A 153 20.25 1.75 -0.98
CA ASP A 153 20.37 0.30 -0.80
C ASP A 153 19.84 -0.22 0.55
N SER A 154 19.95 0.58 1.61
CA SER A 154 19.46 0.24 2.95
C SER A 154 17.99 0.57 3.18
N SER A 155 17.38 1.43 2.35
CA SER A 155 16.04 1.97 2.55
C SER A 155 14.95 0.88 2.61
N PRO A 156 14.91 -0.15 1.73
CA PRO A 156 13.86 -1.17 1.80
C PRO A 156 13.81 -1.92 3.12
N ARG A 157 14.99 -2.29 3.66
CA ARG A 157 15.10 -2.98 4.94
C ARG A 157 14.72 -2.06 6.11
N PHE A 158 15.17 -0.82 6.07
CA PHE A 158 14.85 0.19 7.08
C PHE A 158 13.34 0.44 7.16
N ILE A 159 12.69 0.75 6.04
CA ILE A 159 11.25 1.00 5.96
C ILE A 159 10.45 -0.19 6.46
N ASN A 160 10.80 -1.41 6.03
CA ASN A 160 10.12 -2.62 6.47
C ASN A 160 10.22 -2.82 8.00
N GLY A 161 11.39 -2.54 8.58
CA GLY A 161 11.61 -2.64 10.03
C GLY A 161 10.71 -1.66 10.80
N VAL A 162 10.75 -0.38 10.43
CA VAL A 162 9.98 0.68 11.11
C VAL A 162 8.47 0.42 11.00
N LEU A 163 7.97 0.06 9.82
CA LEU A 163 6.55 -0.20 9.63
C LEU A 163 6.08 -1.51 10.27
N GLY A 164 6.97 -2.50 10.39
CA GLY A 164 6.69 -3.71 11.16
C GLY A 164 6.47 -3.41 12.65
N THR A 165 7.31 -2.57 13.24
CA THR A 165 7.14 -2.09 14.62
C THR A 165 5.85 -1.28 14.77
N ALA A 166 5.60 -0.35 13.84
CA ALA A 166 4.37 0.45 13.86
C ALA A 166 3.11 -0.45 13.83
N LEU A 167 3.07 -1.45 12.93
CA LEU A 167 1.92 -2.34 12.81
C LEU A 167 1.66 -3.16 14.09
N ALA A 168 2.72 -3.64 14.75
CA ALA A 168 2.59 -4.39 15.99
C ALA A 168 1.94 -3.57 17.11
N GLU A 169 2.20 -2.26 17.17
CA GLU A 169 1.56 -1.37 18.14
C GLU A 169 0.15 -0.94 17.72
N ILE A 170 -0.09 -0.70 16.43
CA ILE A 170 -1.39 -0.27 15.90
C ILE A 170 -2.43 -1.42 15.96
N SER A 171 -1.98 -2.67 15.86
CA SER A 171 -2.84 -3.85 15.82
C SER A 171 -2.27 -4.98 16.69
N PRO A 172 -2.43 -4.90 18.02
CA PRO A 172 -1.84 -5.86 18.96
C PRO A 172 -2.36 -7.31 18.81
N ASP A 173 -3.47 -7.54 18.11
CA ASP A 173 -4.13 -8.85 18.01
C ASP A 173 -3.64 -9.75 16.84
N HIS A 174 -2.58 -9.39 16.11
CA HIS A 174 -2.08 -10.16 14.94
C HIS A 174 -0.62 -10.66 15.06
N GLY A 175 -0.10 -10.77 16.28
CA GLY A 175 1.21 -11.36 16.59
C GLY A 175 1.23 -12.87 16.61
#